data_AF-A0AAD9VWG2-F1
#
_entry.id   AF-A0AAD9VWG2-F1
#
_cell.length_a   1.000
_cell.length_b   1.000
_cell.length_c   1.000
_cell.angle_alpha   90.00
_cell.angle_beta   90.00
_cell.angle_gamma   90.00
#
_symmetry.space_group_name_H-M   'P 1'
#
loop_
_entity.id
_entity.type
_entity.pdbx_description
1 polymer ?
#
loop_
_entity_poly.entity_id
_entity_poly.type
_entity_poly.pdbx_seq_one_letter_code
_entity_poly.pdbx_strand_id
1 'polypeptide(L)'
;MKISSTIILFILIFSTTSAIPKLCKYRGRQLTKGQTITDCYASVTCTANGEIKIKNPCPVYNCTKLSMRRGYKRFDPKKPYPNCCGGPICADGQISFYGSASAYIPKKILRRSPHVMGIKFA
;
A
#
# COMPACT_ATOMS: atom_id res chain seq x y z
N MET A 1 24.56 22.47 -46.84
CA MET A 1 23.15 22.26 -46.42
C MET A 1 22.83 23.28 -45.33
N LYS A 2 21.96 24.26 -45.60
CA LYS A 2 21.54 25.26 -44.60
C LYS A 2 20.34 24.70 -43.83
N ILE A 3 20.57 24.24 -42.61
CA ILE A 3 19.49 23.77 -41.73
C ILE A 3 18.65 24.99 -41.38
N SER A 4 17.40 25.01 -41.84
CA SER A 4 16.49 26.13 -41.64
C SER A 4 16.22 26.32 -40.14
N SER A 5 16.34 27.55 -39.65
CA SER A 5 16.11 27.94 -38.24
C SER A 5 14.75 27.45 -37.71
N THR A 6 13.76 27.37 -38.59
CA THR A 6 12.41 26.82 -38.29
C THR A 6 12.42 25.35 -37.88
N ILE A 7 13.33 24.54 -38.41
CA ILE A 7 13.44 23.11 -38.08
C ILE A 7 13.98 22.94 -36.66
N ILE A 8 14.94 23.77 -36.25
CA ILE A 8 15.52 23.76 -34.90
C ILE A 8 14.45 24.14 -33.87
N LEU A 9 13.61 25.14 -34.19
CA LEU A 9 12.51 25.56 -33.33
C LEU A 9 11.48 24.43 -33.12
N PHE A 10 11.12 23.73 -34.19
CA PHE A 10 10.20 22.58 -34.11
C PHE A 10 10.76 21.43 -33.27
N ILE A 11 12.06 21.12 -33.41
CA ILE A 11 12.72 20.07 -32.63
C ILE A 11 12.72 20.42 -31.13
N LEU A 12 12.97 21.69 -30.78
CA LEU A 12 12.94 22.18 -29.39
C LEU A 12 11.54 22.13 -28.78
N ILE A 13 10.50 22.48 -29.55
CA ILE A 13 9.11 22.41 -29.08
C ILE A 13 8.68 20.95 -28.87
N PHE A 14 9.04 20.05 -29.79
CA PHE A 14 8.64 18.63 -29.70
C PHE A 14 9.34 17.89 -28.55
N SER A 15 10.60 18.22 -28.29
CA SER A 15 11.37 17.64 -27.18
C SER A 15 10.88 18.15 -25.82
N THR A 16 10.46 19.41 -25.70
CA THR A 16 9.90 19.95 -24.46
C THR A 16 8.51 19.40 -24.13
N THR A 17 7.63 19.18 -25.12
CA THR A 17 6.32 18.54 -24.88
C THR A 17 6.43 17.09 -24.44
N SER A 18 7.48 16.39 -24.89
CA SER A 18 7.74 14.99 -24.51
C SER A 18 8.30 14.84 -23.08
N ALA A 19 8.80 15.94 -22.50
CA ALA A 19 9.43 15.96 -21.19
C ALA A 19 8.48 16.29 -20.03
N ILE A 20 7.20 16.58 -20.29
CA ILE A 20 6.24 16.86 -19.23
C ILE A 20 6.01 15.58 -18.41
N PRO A 21 6.36 15.57 -17.10
CA PRO A 21 6.14 14.39 -16.28
C PRO A 21 4.65 14.08 -16.25
N LYS A 22 4.28 12.86 -16.62
CA LYS A 22 2.90 12.38 -16.47
C LYS A 22 2.57 12.32 -14.98
N LEU A 23 1.84 13.33 -14.51
CA LEU A 23 1.40 13.45 -13.12
C LEU A 23 0.07 12.72 -12.95
N CYS A 24 -0.03 11.88 -11.93
CA CYS A 24 -1.32 11.28 -11.54
C CYS A 24 -1.97 12.14 -10.46
N LYS A 25 -3.27 12.42 -10.57
CA LYS A 25 -4.04 13.10 -9.51
C LYS A 25 -4.92 12.08 -8.78
N TYR A 26 -4.76 11.97 -7.46
CA TYR A 26 -5.58 11.09 -6.62
C TYR A 26 -5.98 11.79 -5.32
N ARG A 27 -7.30 11.93 -5.08
CA ARG A 27 -7.88 12.57 -3.88
C ARG A 27 -7.24 13.93 -3.53
N GLY A 28 -7.04 14.77 -4.52
CA GLY A 28 -6.43 16.10 -4.35
C GLY A 28 -4.90 16.10 -4.17
N ARG A 29 -4.25 14.93 -4.15
CA ARG A 29 -2.79 14.81 -4.14
C ARG A 29 -2.27 14.58 -5.56
N GLN A 30 -1.12 15.17 -5.84
CA GLN A 30 -0.35 14.89 -7.06
C GLN A 30 0.70 13.82 -6.75
N LEU A 31 0.72 12.78 -7.58
CA LEU A 31 1.67 11.69 -7.53
C LEU A 31 2.59 11.80 -8.74
N THR A 32 3.89 11.75 -8.50
CA THR A 32 4.87 11.61 -9.58
C THR A 32 4.95 10.16 -10.05
N LYS A 33 5.51 9.95 -11.24
CA LYS A 33 5.78 8.62 -11.79
C LYS A 33 6.50 7.73 -10.76
N GLY A 34 5.96 6.54 -10.53
CA GLY A 34 6.50 5.54 -9.63
C GLY A 34 6.14 5.74 -8.15
N GLN A 35 5.52 6.86 -7.77
CA GLN A 35 5.09 7.06 -6.39
C GLN A 35 3.89 6.19 -6.03
N THR A 36 3.90 5.71 -4.80
CA THR A 36 2.79 4.97 -4.19
C THR A 36 2.36 5.66 -2.91
N ILE A 37 1.06 5.91 -2.78
CA ILE A 37 0.43 6.30 -1.52
C ILE A 37 -0.38 5.11 -1.01
N THR A 38 -0.18 4.75 0.25
CA THR A 38 -0.88 3.64 0.88
C THR A 38 -1.64 4.15 2.09
N ASP A 39 -2.96 4.02 2.03
CA ASP A 39 -3.86 4.27 3.14
C ASP A 39 -4.53 2.95 3.57
N CYS A 40 -5.46 3.01 4.52
CA CYS A 40 -6.20 1.85 4.99
C CYS A 40 -7.20 1.29 3.96
N TYR A 41 -7.58 2.10 2.98
CA TYR A 41 -8.61 1.76 2.00
C TYR A 41 -8.03 1.39 0.64
N ALA A 42 -6.94 2.05 0.24
CA ALA A 42 -6.33 1.87 -1.08
C ALA A 42 -4.81 2.05 -0.99
N SER A 43 -4.08 1.23 -1.73
CA SER A 43 -2.72 1.52 -2.17
C SER A 43 -2.79 1.97 -3.62
N VAL A 44 -2.32 3.18 -3.89
CA VAL A 44 -2.45 3.87 -5.17
C VAL A 44 -1.06 4.16 -5.71
N THR A 45 -0.73 3.56 -6.85
CA THR A 45 0.56 3.74 -7.52
C THR A 45 0.36 4.47 -8.84
N CYS A 46 1.12 5.53 -9.07
CA CYS A 46 1.21 6.19 -10.37
C CYS A 46 2.22 5.43 -11.25
N THR A 47 1.76 4.83 -12.33
CA THR A 47 2.61 4.03 -13.22
C THR A 47 3.48 4.92 -14.11
N ALA A 48 4.46 4.29 -14.77
CA ALA A 48 5.30 4.94 -15.77
C ALA A 48 4.54 5.60 -16.92
N ASN A 49 3.32 5.11 -17.20
CA ASN A 49 2.49 5.57 -18.29
C ASN A 49 1.55 6.72 -17.88
N GLY A 50 1.60 7.15 -16.62
CA GLY A 50 0.65 8.12 -16.05
C GLY A 50 -0.69 7.50 -15.64
N GLU A 51 -0.77 6.18 -15.55
CA GLU A 51 -1.98 5.48 -15.14
C GLU A 51 -2.00 5.29 -13.63
N ILE A 52 -3.20 5.23 -13.05
CA ILE A 52 -3.38 4.95 -11.63
C ILE A 52 -3.67 3.46 -11.45
N LYS A 53 -2.82 2.77 -10.69
CA LYS A 53 -3.09 1.40 -10.22
C LYS A 53 -3.56 1.44 -8.78
N ILE A 54 -4.78 0.95 -8.55
CA ILE A 54 -5.39 0.86 -7.23
C ILE A 54 -5.34 -0.61 -6.78
N LYS A 55 -4.85 -0.86 -5.57
CA LYS A 55 -4.83 -2.19 -4.96
C LYS A 55 -5.38 -2.13 -3.54
N ASN A 56 -5.91 -3.25 -3.06
CA ASN A 56 -6.25 -3.40 -1.65
C ASN A 56 -4.94 -3.39 -0.82
N PRO A 57 -4.78 -2.44 0.12
CA PRO A 57 -3.54 -2.26 0.86
C PRO A 57 -3.41 -3.27 2.00
N CYS A 58 -4.53 -3.71 2.55
CA CYS A 58 -4.53 -4.64 3.68
C CYS A 58 -4.25 -6.06 3.20
N PRO A 59 -3.23 -6.72 3.77
CA PRO A 59 -2.92 -8.08 3.39
C PRO A 59 -4.01 -9.05 3.85
N VAL A 60 -4.28 -10.06 3.04
CA VAL A 60 -5.16 -11.17 3.41
C VAL A 60 -4.29 -12.30 3.95
N TYR A 61 -4.45 -12.59 5.24
CA TYR A 61 -3.64 -13.61 5.93
C TYR A 61 -4.48 -14.41 6.92
N ASN A 62 -4.00 -15.62 7.22
CA ASN A 62 -4.57 -16.53 8.20
C ASN A 62 -3.51 -16.97 9.22
N CYS A 63 -3.94 -17.48 10.38
CA CYS A 63 -3.01 -18.16 11.28
C CYS A 63 -2.52 -19.44 10.61
N THR A 64 -1.23 -19.75 10.73
CA THR A 64 -0.64 -20.97 10.17
C THR A 64 -1.37 -22.23 10.64
N LYS A 65 -1.81 -22.24 11.90
CA LYS A 65 -2.70 -23.28 12.45
C LYS A 65 -4.03 -22.65 12.86
N LEU A 66 -5.14 -23.23 12.39
CA LEU A 66 -6.49 -22.77 12.75
C LEU A 66 -6.75 -22.81 14.26
N SER A 67 -6.20 -23.82 14.96
CA SER A 67 -6.28 -23.95 16.42
C SER A 67 -5.61 -22.80 17.19
N MET A 68 -4.75 -22.02 16.53
CA MET A 68 -4.06 -20.88 17.14
C MET A 68 -4.81 -19.56 16.98
N ARG A 69 -5.97 -19.56 16.31
CA ARG A 69 -6.81 -18.36 16.17
C ARG A 69 -7.46 -18.01 17.52
N ARG A 70 -6.99 -16.94 18.15
CA ARG A 70 -7.52 -16.43 19.43
C ARG A 70 -8.64 -15.41 19.26
N GLY A 71 -8.75 -14.82 18.07
CA GLY A 71 -9.78 -13.84 17.77
C GLY A 71 -9.58 -13.21 16.41
N TYR A 72 -10.32 -12.13 16.17
CA TYR A 72 -10.26 -11.37 14.94
C TYR A 72 -10.20 -9.88 15.25
N LYS A 73 -9.17 -9.21 14.74
CA LYS A 73 -9.05 -7.76 14.79
C LYS A 73 -9.94 -7.17 13.71
N ARG A 74 -10.86 -6.30 14.10
CA ARG A 74 -11.72 -5.57 13.13
C ARG A 74 -10.94 -4.46 12.45
N PHE A 75 -11.38 -4.12 11.24
CA PHE A 75 -10.89 -2.93 10.53
C PHE A 75 -11.21 -1.68 11.36
N ASP A 76 -10.22 -0.81 11.53
CA ASP A 76 -10.33 0.40 12.34
C ASP A 76 -9.72 1.60 11.58
N PRO A 77 -10.54 2.44 10.93
CA PRO A 77 -10.04 3.54 10.10
C PRO A 77 -9.44 4.69 10.93
N LYS A 78 -9.61 4.69 12.27
CA LYS A 78 -9.01 5.71 13.14
C LYS A 78 -7.52 5.47 13.37
N LYS A 79 -7.01 4.29 13.03
CA LYS A 79 -5.59 3.93 13.19
C LYS A 79 -4.85 4.12 11.86
N PRO A 80 -3.56 4.49 11.89
CA PRO A 80 -2.76 4.57 10.68
C PRO A 80 -2.50 3.18 10.10
N TYR A 81 -2.30 3.08 8.78
CA TYR A 81 -1.79 1.86 8.14
C TYR A 81 -0.43 1.46 8.75
N PRO A 82 -0.16 0.16 9.01
CA PRO A 82 -1.00 -1.02 8.77
C PRO A 82 -1.95 -1.38 9.93
N ASN A 83 -1.97 -0.58 10.99
CA ASN A 83 -2.74 -0.89 12.21
C ASN A 83 -4.26 -0.76 12.04
N CYS A 84 -4.75 -0.12 10.99
CA CYS A 84 -6.16 -0.15 10.62
C CYS A 84 -6.63 -1.46 10.00
N CYS A 85 -5.72 -2.28 9.47
CA CYS A 85 -6.10 -3.51 8.81
C CYS A 85 -6.65 -4.53 9.81
N GLY A 86 -7.77 -5.14 9.43
CA GLY A 86 -8.36 -6.27 10.14
C GLY A 86 -7.70 -7.59 9.76
N GLY A 87 -7.86 -8.59 10.61
CA GLY A 87 -7.28 -9.91 10.40
C GLY A 87 -7.29 -10.79 11.65
N PRO A 88 -6.96 -12.09 11.51
CA PRO A 88 -6.95 -13.00 12.65
C PRO A 88 -5.82 -12.66 13.63
N ILE A 89 -6.08 -12.92 14.92
CA ILE A 89 -5.11 -12.81 16.00
C ILE A 89 -4.62 -14.22 16.33
N CYS A 90 -3.33 -14.48 16.11
CA CYS A 90 -2.72 -15.80 16.29
C CYS A 90 -1.92 -15.84 17.60
N ALA A 91 -2.06 -16.93 18.37
CA ALA A 91 -1.44 -17.06 19.70
C ALA A 91 0.10 -16.99 19.69
N ASP A 92 0.70 -17.52 18.63
CA ASP A 92 2.14 -17.60 18.40
C ASP A 92 2.68 -16.46 17.51
N GLY A 93 1.79 -15.69 16.89
CA GLY A 93 2.12 -14.63 15.93
C GLY A 93 2.48 -15.15 14.54
N GLN A 94 2.36 -16.46 14.28
CA GLN A 94 2.64 -17.02 12.96
C GLN A 94 1.43 -16.87 12.04
N ILE A 95 1.67 -16.27 10.88
CA ILE A 95 0.65 -16.06 9.85
C ILE A 95 1.14 -16.56 8.49
N SER A 96 0.17 -16.97 7.67
CA SER A 96 0.36 -17.33 6.28
C SER A 96 -0.45 -16.37 5.41
N PHE A 97 0.18 -15.78 4.40
CA PHE A 97 -0.45 -14.88 3.46
C PHE A 97 -0.99 -15.66 2.27
N TYR A 98 -2.15 -15.26 1.75
CA TYR A 98 -2.69 -15.88 0.54
C TYR A 98 -1.74 -15.61 -0.64
N GLY A 99 -1.09 -16.67 -1.15
CA GLY A 99 -0.17 -16.57 -2.30
C GLY A 99 1.31 -16.27 -1.98
N SER A 100 1.75 -16.31 -0.71
CA SER A 100 3.19 -16.28 -0.36
C SER A 100 3.56 -17.31 0.70
N ALA A 101 4.85 -17.67 0.77
CA ALA A 101 5.40 -18.43 1.90
C ALA A 101 5.17 -17.66 3.22
N SER A 102 4.93 -18.40 4.32
CA SER A 102 4.61 -17.86 5.65
C SER A 102 5.57 -16.75 6.09
N ALA A 103 5.04 -15.65 6.63
CA ALA A 103 5.84 -14.54 7.15
C ALA A 103 5.54 -14.32 8.65
N TYR A 104 6.59 -14.17 9.46
CA TYR A 104 6.50 -13.98 10.90
C TYR A 104 6.29 -12.50 11.24
N ILE A 105 5.21 -12.15 11.95
CA ILE A 105 5.03 -10.80 12.51
C ILE A 105 5.29 -10.85 14.03
N PRO A 106 6.28 -10.10 14.55
CA PRO A 106 6.63 -10.13 15.97
C PRO A 106 5.49 -9.62 16.86
N LYS A 107 5.22 -10.34 17.96
CA LYS A 107 4.13 -10.12 18.94
C LYS A 107 4.04 -8.70 19.53
N LYS A 108 5.12 -7.90 19.49
CA LYS A 108 5.16 -6.54 20.06
C LYS A 108 4.16 -5.57 19.42
N ILE A 109 3.73 -5.81 18.17
CA ILE A 109 2.76 -4.96 17.47
C ILE A 109 1.31 -5.28 17.90
N LEU A 110 1.04 -6.49 18.40
CA LEU A 110 -0.31 -6.95 18.78
C LEU A 110 -0.75 -6.53 20.19
N ARG A 111 0.19 -6.14 21.07
CA ARG A 111 -0.10 -5.85 22.50
C ARG A 111 -0.71 -4.47 22.78
N ARG A 112 -0.86 -3.58 21.79
CA ARG A 112 -1.31 -2.18 22.01
C ARG A 112 -2.79 -1.92 21.66
N SER A 113 -3.63 -2.94 21.52
CA SER A 113 -5.08 -2.71 21.42
C SER A 113 -5.69 -2.77 22.83
N PRO A 114 -6.09 -1.63 23.43
CA PRO A 114 -6.61 -1.58 24.80
C PRO A 114 -7.92 -2.35 25.00
N HIS A 115 -8.56 -2.82 23.93
CA HIS A 115 -9.78 -3.65 24.00
C HIS A 115 -9.54 -5.13 24.31
N VAL A 116 -8.30 -5.57 24.56
CA VAL A 116 -7.98 -6.94 25.00
C VAL A 116 -7.45 -6.95 26.44
N MET A 117 -7.96 -6.06 27.30
CA MET A 117 -7.89 -6.25 28.76
C MET A 117 -9.10 -7.07 29.18
N GLY A 118 -8.96 -8.39 29.24
CA GLY A 118 -10.06 -9.26 29.68
C GLY A 118 -9.71 -10.75 29.75
N ILE A 119 -8.68 -11.20 29.06
CA ILE A 119 -8.24 -12.60 29.19
C ILE A 119 -7.22 -12.64 30.33
N LYS A 120 -7.73 -12.83 31.57
CA LYS A 120 -6.92 -13.34 32.67
C LYS A 120 -6.44 -14.73 32.26
N PHE A 121 -5.12 -14.88 32.18
CA PHE A 121 -4.51 -16.21 32.12
C PHE A 121 -4.58 -16.77 33.54
N ALA A 122 -5.49 -17.72 33.75
CA ALA A 122 -5.39 -18.69 34.83
C ALA A 122 -4.56 -19.89 34.32
#